data_AF-A0A4Q6FXE7-F1
#
_entry.id   AF-A0A4Q6FXE7-F1
#
_cell.length_a   1.000
_cell.length_b   1.000
_cell.length_c   1.000
_cell.angle_alpha   90.00
_cell.angle_beta   90.00
_cell.angle_gamma   90.00
#
_symmetry.space_group_name_H-M   'P 1'
#
loop_
_entity.id
_entity.type
_entity.pdbx_description
1 polymer ?
#
loop_
_entity_poly.entity_id
_entity_poly.type
_entity_poly.pdbx_seq_one_letter_code
_entity_poly.pdbx_strand_id
1 'polypeptide(L)'
;MFRSLSLKAKIIAFSSFLSFLLMLAGGAGLYFLASVSTEYGFIANVNLPKAFALAEMRVNASQTGRYILRLSLPGNTAEDIALVDKKTEETVAEVDKAVVIYEGFPITTENERTAFEKSVLAWTDYKKEFEKTKSYYRKFNETKDPEDFKIFVDYLKIQLVEAGNHHTKSVMELSKIQAERGKVRTEN
;
A
#
# COMPACT_ATOMS: atom_id res chain seq x y z
N MET A 1 -21.87 -59.77 14.99
CA MET A 1 -22.03 -59.21 16.36
C MET A 1 -23.43 -58.68 16.68
N PHE A 2 -24.23 -58.13 15.75
CA PHE A 2 -25.52 -57.51 16.10
C PHE A 2 -26.73 -58.47 16.25
N ARG A 3 -26.59 -59.77 15.93
CA ARG A 3 -27.71 -60.72 16.00
C ARG A 3 -28.17 -61.05 17.43
N SER A 4 -27.31 -60.93 18.43
CA SER A 4 -27.60 -61.24 19.84
C SER A 4 -28.10 -60.06 20.68
N LEU A 5 -28.19 -58.86 20.11
CA LEU A 5 -28.60 -57.65 20.85
C LEU A 5 -30.13 -57.47 20.84
N SER A 6 -30.67 -56.98 21.97
CA SER A 6 -32.09 -56.61 22.09
C SER A 6 -32.44 -55.45 21.15
N LEU A 7 -33.71 -55.37 20.75
CA LEU A 7 -34.20 -54.31 19.86
C LEU A 7 -33.91 -52.90 20.41
N LYS A 8 -34.05 -52.71 21.73
CA LYS A 8 -33.73 -51.44 22.41
C LYS A 8 -32.26 -51.06 22.25
N ALA A 9 -31.34 -52.01 22.43
CA ALA A 9 -29.91 -51.76 22.28
C ALA A 9 -29.53 -51.40 20.83
N LYS A 10 -30.19 -52.02 19.84
CA LYS A 10 -29.98 -51.69 18.42
C LYS A 10 -30.42 -50.25 18.09
N ILE A 11 -31.57 -49.82 18.61
CA ILE A 11 -32.07 -48.45 18.41
C ILE A 11 -31.12 -47.44 19.05
N ILE A 12 -30.69 -47.65 20.31
CA ILE A 12 -29.76 -46.75 21.00
C ILE A 12 -28.42 -46.65 20.27
N ALA A 13 -27.86 -47.78 19.81
CA ALA A 13 -26.62 -47.79 19.05
C ALA A 13 -26.74 -46.99 17.74
N PHE A 14 -27.85 -47.17 17.01
CA PHE A 14 -28.12 -46.41 15.79
C PHE A 14 -28.27 -44.91 16.05
N SER A 15 -29.06 -44.51 17.06
CA SER A 15 -29.23 -43.10 17.43
C SER A 15 -27.94 -42.45 17.92
N SER A 16 -27.11 -43.19 18.67
CA SER A 16 -25.80 -42.72 19.13
C SER A 16 -24.83 -42.53 17.97
N PHE A 17 -24.82 -43.48 17.02
CA PHE A 17 -24.03 -43.38 15.79
C PHE A 17 -24.48 -42.18 14.94
N LEU A 18 -25.79 -41.99 14.77
CA LEU A 18 -26.33 -40.84 14.03
C LEU A 18 -25.99 -39.51 14.70
N SER A 19 -26.08 -39.44 16.04
CA SER A 19 -25.69 -38.25 16.81
C SER A 19 -24.19 -37.96 16.68
N PHE A 20 -23.35 -39.00 16.67
CA PHE A 20 -21.93 -38.86 16.43
C PHE A 20 -21.64 -38.32 15.01
N LEU A 21 -22.33 -38.82 13.98
CA LEU A 21 -22.21 -38.28 12.62
C LEU A 21 -22.62 -36.80 12.54
N LEU A 22 -23.70 -36.41 13.21
CA LEU A 22 -24.13 -35.01 13.29
C LEU A 22 -23.11 -34.14 14.02
N MET A 23 -22.51 -34.65 15.10
CA MET A 23 -21.44 -33.96 15.82
C MET A 23 -20.20 -33.77 14.94
N LEU A 24 -19.80 -34.78 14.15
CA LEU A 24 -18.69 -34.65 13.21
C LEU A 24 -19.00 -33.63 12.11
N ALA A 25 -20.21 -33.64 11.54
CA ALA A 25 -20.62 -32.67 10.54
C ALA A 25 -20.66 -31.24 11.11
N GLY A 26 -21.20 -31.06 12.32
CA GLY A 26 -21.21 -29.78 13.01
C GLY A 26 -19.80 -29.29 13.37
N GLY A 27 -18.93 -30.19 13.86
CA GLY A 27 -17.53 -29.90 14.17
C GLY A 27 -16.72 -29.51 12.93
N ALA A 28 -16.89 -30.23 11.81
CA ALA A 28 -16.30 -29.86 10.53
C ALA A 28 -16.81 -28.49 10.07
N GLY A 29 -18.12 -28.23 10.16
CA GLY A 29 -18.71 -26.93 9.82
C GLY A 29 -18.13 -25.77 10.64
N LEU A 30 -17.99 -25.95 11.95
CA LEU A 30 -17.36 -24.96 12.83
C LEU A 30 -15.88 -24.74 12.50
N TYR A 31 -15.14 -25.81 12.19
CA TYR A 31 -13.74 -25.72 11.80
C TYR A 31 -13.57 -24.92 10.50
N PHE A 32 -14.35 -25.24 9.46
CA PHE A 32 -14.31 -24.50 8.20
C PHE A 32 -14.71 -23.04 8.39
N LEU A 33 -15.76 -22.77 9.17
CA LEU A 33 -16.20 -21.40 9.44
C LEU A 33 -15.13 -20.60 10.20
N ALA A 34 -14.47 -21.21 11.19
CA ALA A 34 -13.38 -20.57 11.93
C ALA A 34 -12.17 -20.26 11.03
N SER A 35 -11.81 -21.18 10.13
CA SER A 35 -10.73 -20.97 9.16
C SER A 35 -11.04 -19.77 8.26
N VAL A 36 -12.22 -19.76 7.63
CA VAL A 36 -12.65 -18.70 6.72
C VAL A 36 -12.77 -17.35 7.45
N SER A 37 -13.36 -17.32 8.63
CA SER A 37 -13.49 -16.10 9.43
C SER A 37 -12.14 -15.50 9.82
N THR A 38 -11.17 -16.33 10.16
CA THR A 38 -9.81 -15.88 10.51
C THR A 38 -9.13 -15.26 9.30
N GLU A 39 -9.32 -15.86 8.13
CA GLU A 39 -8.72 -15.38 6.88
C GLU A 39 -9.30 -14.03 6.44
N TYR A 40 -10.63 -13.90 6.40
CA TYR A 40 -11.28 -12.62 6.13
C TYR A 40 -10.88 -11.56 7.15
N GLY A 41 -10.72 -11.95 8.42
CA GLY A 41 -10.19 -11.07 9.47
C GLY A 41 -8.81 -10.52 9.13
N PHE A 42 -7.91 -11.34 8.60
CA PHE A 42 -6.58 -10.88 8.17
C PHE A 42 -6.65 -9.98 6.93
N ILE A 43 -7.48 -10.33 5.95
CA ILE A 43 -7.64 -9.50 4.74
C ILE A 43 -8.16 -8.12 5.11
N ALA A 44 -9.22 -8.06 5.92
CA ALA A 44 -9.88 -6.82 6.30
C ALA A 44 -9.01 -5.92 7.19
N ASN A 45 -8.28 -6.52 8.14
CA ASN A 45 -7.54 -5.76 9.15
C ASN A 45 -6.05 -5.57 8.84
N VAL A 46 -5.51 -6.27 7.83
CA VAL A 46 -4.08 -6.16 7.47
C VAL A 46 -3.90 -5.83 5.98
N ASN A 47 -4.42 -6.67 5.08
CA ASN A 47 -4.13 -6.50 3.65
C ASN A 47 -4.79 -5.25 3.05
N LEU A 48 -6.06 -4.99 3.39
CA LEU A 48 -6.78 -3.82 2.87
C LEU A 48 -6.14 -2.51 3.36
N PRO A 49 -5.88 -2.29 4.67
CA PRO A 49 -5.18 -1.11 5.13
C PRO A 49 -3.80 -0.91 4.49
N LYS A 50 -3.02 -1.99 4.31
CA LYS A 50 -1.75 -1.93 3.58
C LYS A 50 -1.93 -1.48 2.14
N ALA A 51 -2.92 -2.03 1.43
CA ALA A 51 -3.22 -1.64 0.06
C ALA A 51 -3.63 -0.16 -0.05
N PHE A 52 -4.42 0.34 0.91
CA PHE A 52 -4.75 1.76 0.99
C PHE A 52 -3.53 2.63 1.22
N ALA A 53 -2.66 2.27 2.17
CA ALA A 53 -1.42 3.01 2.42
C ALA A 53 -0.53 3.07 1.16
N LEU A 54 -0.36 1.96 0.43
CA LEU A 54 0.39 1.96 -0.84
C LEU A 54 -0.26 2.83 -1.92
N ALA A 55 -1.59 2.82 -2.00
CA ALA A 55 -2.31 3.69 -2.92
C ALA A 55 -2.11 5.17 -2.57
N GLU A 56 -2.17 5.53 -1.29
CA GLU A 56 -1.92 6.88 -0.79
C GLU A 56 -0.49 7.33 -1.08
N MET A 57 0.52 6.50 -0.81
CA MET A 57 1.92 6.79 -1.16
C MET A 57 2.05 7.16 -2.64
N ARG A 58 1.46 6.35 -3.52
CA ARG A 58 1.56 6.54 -4.97
C ARG A 58 0.82 7.79 -5.44
N VAL A 59 -0.42 7.98 -4.99
CA VAL A 59 -1.27 9.10 -5.41
C VAL A 59 -0.68 10.42 -4.93
N ASN A 60 -0.32 10.51 -3.65
CA ASN A 60 0.21 11.75 -3.09
C ASN A 60 1.60 12.08 -3.65
N ALA A 61 2.48 11.10 -3.85
CA ALA A 61 3.77 11.34 -4.52
C ALA A 61 3.59 11.85 -5.97
N SER A 62 2.63 11.30 -6.72
CA SER A 62 2.30 11.79 -8.06
C SER A 62 1.75 13.22 -8.03
N GLN A 63 0.90 13.54 -7.05
CA GLN A 63 0.38 14.89 -6.85
C GLN A 63 1.50 15.89 -6.54
N THR A 64 2.46 15.54 -5.67
CA THR A 64 3.64 16.36 -5.39
C THR A 64 4.39 16.72 -6.67
N GLY A 65 4.66 15.74 -7.55
CA GLY A 65 5.29 15.99 -8.84
C GLY A 65 4.48 16.90 -9.76
N ARG A 66 3.16 16.76 -9.77
CA ARG A 66 2.26 17.63 -10.58
C ARG A 66 2.24 19.07 -10.07
N TYR A 67 2.28 19.29 -8.76
CA TYR A 67 2.35 20.63 -8.20
C TYR A 67 3.64 21.34 -8.60
N ILE A 68 4.78 20.66 -8.54
CA ILE A 68 6.06 21.22 -8.99
C ILE A 68 6.10 21.44 -10.50
N LEU A 69 5.51 20.55 -11.30
CA LEU A 69 5.38 20.75 -12.74
C LEU A 69 4.64 22.05 -13.09
N ARG A 70 3.64 22.46 -12.28
CA ARG A 70 2.91 23.72 -12.48
C ARG A 70 3.83 24.95 -12.43
N LEU A 71 4.94 24.90 -11.68
CA LEU A 71 5.92 25.99 -11.63
C LEU A 71 6.63 26.22 -12.97
N SER A 72 6.67 25.21 -13.85
CA SER A 72 7.21 25.34 -15.21
C SER A 72 6.27 26.05 -16.19
N LEU A 73 5.02 26.29 -15.80
CA LEU A 73 4.08 27.04 -16.63
C LEU A 73 4.38 28.54 -16.56
N PRO A 74 4.25 29.27 -17.67
CA PRO A 74 4.42 30.72 -17.66
C PRO A 74 3.28 31.39 -16.89
N GLY A 75 3.56 32.55 -16.29
CA GLY A 75 2.54 33.42 -15.69
C GLY A 75 2.08 33.03 -14.28
N ASN A 76 2.84 32.19 -13.56
CA ASN A 76 2.56 31.92 -12.15
C ASN A 76 2.65 33.21 -11.31
N THR A 77 1.58 33.52 -10.58
CA THR A 77 1.55 34.63 -9.61
C THR A 77 2.29 34.26 -8.32
N ALA A 78 2.56 35.23 -7.45
CA ALA A 78 3.16 34.96 -6.15
C ALA A 78 2.25 34.05 -5.30
N GLU A 79 0.94 34.23 -5.42
CA GLU A 79 -0.09 33.42 -4.79
C GLU A 79 -0.10 31.98 -5.33
N ASP A 80 0.07 31.79 -6.64
CA ASP A 80 0.20 30.46 -7.24
C ASP A 80 1.43 29.71 -6.71
N ILE A 81 2.56 30.41 -6.61
CA ILE A 81 3.82 29.84 -6.10
C ILE A 81 3.66 29.43 -4.63
N ALA A 82 3.10 30.30 -3.80
CA ALA A 82 2.84 29.99 -2.39
C ALA A 82 1.85 28.83 -2.22
N LEU A 83 0.82 28.74 -3.07
CA LEU A 83 -0.12 27.63 -3.07
C LEU A 83 0.57 26.32 -3.46
N VAL A 84 1.44 26.34 -4.47
CA VAL A 84 2.21 25.16 -4.88
C VAL A 84 3.13 24.69 -3.76
N ASP A 85 3.86 25.60 -3.10
CA ASP A 85 4.73 25.25 -1.98
C ASP A 85 3.94 24.58 -0.85
N LYS A 86 2.82 25.20 -0.44
CA LYS A 86 1.93 24.63 0.58
C LYS A 86 1.39 23.24 0.18
N LYS A 87 0.90 23.10 -1.05
CA LYS A 87 0.32 21.83 -1.53
C LYS A 87 1.35 20.72 -1.65
N THR A 88 2.57 21.07 -2.04
CA THR A 88 3.70 20.14 -2.09
C THR A 88 4.05 19.63 -0.69
N GLU A 89 4.08 20.51 0.31
CA GLU A 89 4.33 20.14 1.71
C GLU A 89 3.23 19.24 2.27
N GLU A 90 1.96 19.57 2.00
CA GLU A 90 0.80 18.74 2.39
C GLU A 90 0.89 17.34 1.78
N THR A 91 1.16 17.20 0.48
CA THR A 91 1.22 15.88 -0.16
C THR A 91 2.45 15.09 0.25
N VAL A 92 3.59 15.73 0.50
CA VAL A 92 4.77 15.07 1.08
C VAL A 92 4.44 14.48 2.46
N ALA A 93 3.78 15.26 3.31
CA ALA A 93 3.38 14.80 4.64
C ALA A 93 2.39 13.62 4.60
N GLU A 94 1.44 13.62 3.65
CA GLU A 94 0.53 12.47 3.49
C GLU A 94 1.24 11.21 2.97
N VAL A 95 2.28 11.32 2.14
CA VAL A 95 3.11 10.16 1.79
C VAL A 95 3.85 9.64 3.02
N ASP A 96 4.49 10.53 3.80
CA ASP A 96 5.23 10.15 5.02
C ASP A 96 4.30 9.47 6.04
N LYS A 97 3.08 9.97 6.20
CA LYS A 97 2.05 9.35 7.02
C LYS A 97 1.64 7.97 6.50
N ALA A 98 1.47 7.81 5.20
CA ALA A 98 1.16 6.51 4.60
C ALA A 98 2.30 5.49 4.81
N VAL A 99 3.56 5.93 4.78
CA VAL A 99 4.74 5.09 5.11
C VAL A 99 4.64 4.57 6.54
N VAL A 100 4.37 5.45 7.50
CA VAL A 100 4.21 5.07 8.91
C VAL A 100 3.02 4.12 9.11
N ILE A 101 1.89 4.38 8.42
CA ILE A 101 0.72 3.49 8.47
C ILE A 101 1.10 2.09 7.98
N TYR A 102 1.80 1.98 6.84
CA TYR A 102 2.20 0.69 6.29
C TYR A 102 3.14 -0.07 7.24
N GLU A 103 4.12 0.62 7.80
CA GLU A 103 5.09 0.06 8.77
C GLU A 103 4.41 -0.44 10.05
N GLY A 104 3.30 0.19 10.46
CA GLY A 104 2.52 -0.23 11.62
C GLY A 104 1.85 -1.60 11.49
N PHE A 105 1.78 -2.17 10.28
CA PHE A 105 1.23 -3.50 10.05
C PHE A 105 2.32 -4.58 9.96
N PRO A 106 2.03 -5.81 10.37
CA PRO A 106 3.04 -6.88 10.39
C PRO A 106 3.58 -7.20 9.00
N ILE A 107 4.87 -6.97 8.78
CA ILE A 107 5.62 -7.45 7.60
C ILE A 107 5.92 -8.94 7.83
N THR A 108 5.44 -9.79 6.92
CA THR A 108 5.48 -11.25 7.16
C THR A 108 6.41 -12.01 6.23
N THR A 109 7.04 -11.36 5.26
CA THR A 109 8.02 -11.99 4.37
C THR A 109 9.23 -11.08 4.17
N GLU A 110 10.39 -11.68 3.91
CA GLU A 110 11.61 -10.92 3.63
C GLU A 110 11.54 -10.17 2.30
N ASN A 111 10.83 -10.74 1.31
CA ASN A 111 10.57 -10.06 0.04
C ASN A 111 9.72 -8.79 0.22
N GLU A 112 8.72 -8.82 1.11
CA GLU A 112 7.93 -7.64 1.46
C GLU A 112 8.80 -6.59 2.16
N ARG A 113 9.64 -7.01 3.12
CA ARG A 113 10.57 -6.12 3.82
C ARG A 113 11.50 -5.41 2.85
N THR A 114 12.22 -6.17 2.03
CA THR A 114 13.16 -5.63 1.04
C THR A 114 12.46 -4.67 0.07
N ALA A 115 11.26 -5.01 -0.41
CA ALA A 115 10.50 -4.16 -1.31
C ALA A 115 10.00 -2.87 -0.62
N PHE A 116 9.60 -2.95 0.65
CA PHE A 116 9.23 -1.79 1.45
C PHE A 116 10.40 -0.86 1.70
N GLU A 117 11.54 -1.38 2.16
CA GLU A 117 12.77 -0.60 2.36
C GLU A 117 13.22 0.09 1.07
N LYS A 118 13.19 -0.63 -0.06
CA LYS A 118 13.46 -0.05 -1.38
C LYS A 118 12.50 1.11 -1.71
N SER A 119 11.21 0.98 -1.38
CA SER A 119 10.23 2.04 -1.62
C SER A 119 10.46 3.27 -0.75
N VAL A 120 10.83 3.09 0.52
CA VAL A 120 11.15 4.17 1.45
C VAL A 120 12.43 4.91 1.03
N LEU A 121 13.44 4.18 0.57
CA LEU A 121 14.66 4.78 0.02
C LEU A 121 14.35 5.59 -1.24
N ALA A 122 13.60 5.02 -2.19
CA ALA A 122 13.21 5.72 -3.40
C ALA A 122 12.35 6.97 -3.12
N TRP A 123 11.51 6.93 -2.08
CA TRP A 123 10.76 8.11 -1.63
C TRP A 123 11.68 9.18 -1.05
N THR A 124 12.66 8.79 -0.24
CA THR A 124 13.65 9.71 0.35
C THR A 124 14.46 10.41 -0.74
N ASP A 125 14.92 9.66 -1.73
CA ASP A 125 15.60 10.21 -2.91
C ASP A 125 14.68 11.19 -3.66
N TYR A 126 13.42 10.81 -3.88
CA TYR A 126 12.47 11.67 -4.57
C TYR A 126 12.21 12.99 -3.82
N LYS A 127 12.10 12.95 -2.48
CA LYS A 127 11.99 14.16 -1.62
C LYS A 127 13.20 15.08 -1.77
N LYS A 128 14.40 14.53 -1.81
CA LYS A 128 15.63 15.30 -2.02
C LYS A 128 15.60 16.01 -3.38
N GLU A 129 15.16 15.31 -4.42
CA GLU A 129 15.04 15.89 -5.76
C GLU A 129 13.93 16.95 -5.85
N PHE A 130 12.83 16.83 -5.08
CA PHE A 130 11.82 17.89 -4.95
C PHE A 130 12.40 19.18 -4.38
N GLU A 131 13.09 19.10 -3.24
CA GLU A 131 13.65 20.29 -2.59
C GLU A 131 14.72 20.95 -3.46
N LYS A 132 15.54 20.15 -4.14
CA LYS A 132 16.52 20.69 -5.09
C LYS A 132 15.85 21.35 -6.30
N THR A 133 14.79 20.76 -6.84
CA THR A 133 14.01 21.37 -7.94
C THR A 133 13.38 22.69 -7.51
N LYS A 134 12.78 22.75 -6.31
CA LYS A 134 12.24 24.00 -5.73
C LYS A 134 13.33 25.06 -5.57
N SER A 135 14.54 24.67 -5.16
CA SER A 135 15.65 25.61 -5.02
C SER A 135 16.05 26.29 -6.34
N TYR A 136 16.07 25.54 -7.45
CA TYR A 136 16.33 26.12 -8.77
C TYR A 136 15.23 27.08 -9.21
N TYR A 137 13.97 26.73 -8.94
CA TYR A 137 12.85 27.63 -9.21
C TYR A 137 12.91 28.91 -8.38
N ARG A 138 13.25 28.82 -7.08
CA ARG A 138 13.43 29.99 -6.21
C ARG A 138 14.54 30.91 -6.72
N LYS A 139 15.68 30.34 -7.12
CA LYS A 139 16.78 31.09 -7.73
C LYS A 139 16.32 31.84 -8.98
N PHE A 140 15.63 31.17 -9.90
CA PHE A 140 15.03 31.84 -11.06
C PHE A 140 14.05 32.95 -10.65
N ASN A 141 13.21 32.71 -9.63
CA ASN A 141 12.26 33.72 -9.18
C ASN A 141 12.94 34.97 -8.60
N GLU A 142 14.15 34.84 -8.04
CA GLU A 142 14.97 35.94 -7.54
C GLU A 142 15.73 36.66 -8.65
N THR A 143 16.40 35.91 -9.54
CA THR A 143 17.28 36.48 -10.58
C THR A 143 16.52 36.94 -11.83
N LYS A 144 15.36 36.32 -12.09
CA LYS A 144 14.61 36.40 -13.36
C LYS A 144 15.45 36.05 -14.59
N ASP A 145 16.56 35.32 -14.40
CA ASP A 145 17.47 34.91 -15.47
C ASP A 145 16.86 33.73 -16.26
N PRO A 146 16.68 33.85 -17.59
CA PRO A 146 16.24 32.74 -18.43
C PRO A 146 17.11 31.48 -18.33
N GLU A 147 18.41 31.58 -18.05
CA GLU A 147 19.28 30.41 -17.91
C GLU A 147 19.00 29.66 -16.59
N ASP A 148 18.66 30.38 -15.51
CA ASP A 148 18.23 29.74 -14.25
C ASP A 148 16.90 29.00 -14.44
N PHE A 149 15.97 29.55 -15.24
CA PHE A 149 14.73 28.86 -15.58
C PHE A 149 14.99 27.58 -16.38
N LYS A 150 15.92 27.63 -17.34
CA LYS A 150 16.32 26.45 -18.12
C LYS A 150 16.94 25.37 -17.23
N ILE A 151 17.82 25.73 -16.29
CA ILE A 151 18.36 24.79 -15.29
C ILE A 151 17.23 24.14 -14.49
N PHE A 152 16.25 24.92 -14.01
CA PHE A 152 15.08 24.38 -13.31
C PHE A 152 14.30 23.38 -14.17
N VAL A 153 13.98 23.74 -15.42
CA VAL A 153 13.19 22.88 -16.33
C VAL A 153 13.94 21.60 -16.67
N ASP A 154 15.25 21.68 -16.94
CA ASP A 154 16.08 20.52 -17.26
C ASP A 154 16.21 19.58 -16.06
N TYR A 155 16.41 20.15 -14.86
CA TYR A 155 16.47 19.36 -13.63
C TYR A 155 15.15 18.66 -13.33
N LEU A 156 14.03 19.38 -13.50
CA LEU A 156 12.69 18.84 -13.33
C LEU A 156 12.44 17.66 -14.28
N LYS A 157 12.75 17.81 -15.57
CA LYS A 157 12.46 16.79 -16.59
C LYS A 157 13.32 15.55 -16.48
N ILE A 158 14.55 15.69 -15.98
CA ILE A 158 15.51 14.59 -15.91
C ILE A 158 15.48 14.01 -14.50
N GLN A 159 16.03 14.72 -13.53
CA GLN A 159 16.30 14.19 -12.19
C GLN A 159 15.02 13.94 -11.41
N LEU A 160 14.10 14.91 -11.42
CA LEU A 160 12.86 14.78 -10.64
C LEU A 160 11.94 13.72 -11.22
N VAL A 161 11.74 13.71 -12.54
CA VAL A 161 10.92 12.70 -13.21
C VAL A 161 11.52 11.30 -13.05
N GLU A 162 12.84 11.15 -13.16
CA GLU A 162 13.52 9.86 -12.97
C GLU A 162 13.32 9.33 -11.54
N ALA A 163 13.57 10.16 -10.51
CA ALA A 163 13.35 9.78 -9.12
C ALA A 163 11.88 9.44 -8.84
N GLY A 164 10.94 10.21 -9.40
CA GLY A 164 9.50 9.93 -9.28
C GLY A 164 9.06 8.63 -9.93
N ASN A 165 9.63 8.30 -11.10
CA ASN A 165 9.41 7.03 -11.77
C ASN A 165 9.99 5.86 -10.97
N HIS A 166 11.19 6.02 -10.39
CA HIS A 166 11.80 5.00 -9.55
C HIS A 166 10.96 4.73 -8.30
N HIS A 167 10.51 5.77 -7.60
CA HIS A 167 9.58 5.63 -6.48
C HIS A 167 8.28 4.94 -6.90
N THR A 168 7.63 5.40 -7.98
CA THR A 168 6.39 4.78 -8.48
C THR A 168 6.56 3.30 -8.77
N LYS A 169 7.67 2.92 -9.43
CA LYS A 169 7.97 1.52 -9.73
C LYS A 169 8.15 0.69 -8.45
N SER A 170 8.89 1.20 -7.47
CA SER A 170 9.11 0.51 -6.20
C SER A 170 7.82 0.26 -5.41
N VAL A 171 6.92 1.24 -5.36
CA VAL A 171 5.60 1.10 -4.71
C VAL A 171 4.71 0.11 -5.48
N MET A 172 4.78 0.09 -6.82
CA MET A 172 4.06 -0.89 -7.65
C MET A 172 4.58 -2.32 -7.44
N GLU A 173 5.89 -2.52 -7.33
CA GLU A 173 6.50 -3.81 -7.00
C GLU A 173 5.99 -4.32 -5.64
N LEU A 174 5.99 -3.45 -4.62
CA LEU A 174 5.44 -3.79 -3.30
C LEU A 174 3.93 -4.08 -3.34
N SER A 175 3.17 -3.31 -4.12
CA SER A 175 1.73 -3.52 -4.32
C SER A 175 1.44 -4.87 -4.97
N LYS A 176 2.28 -5.31 -5.92
CA LYS A 176 2.16 -6.63 -6.54
C LYS A 176 2.39 -7.75 -5.52
N ILE A 177 3.39 -7.62 -4.67
CA ILE A 177 3.66 -8.59 -3.58
C ILE A 177 2.45 -8.69 -2.64
N GLN A 178 1.84 -7.55 -2.27
CA GLN A 178 0.62 -7.57 -1.44
C GLN A 178 -0.57 -8.20 -2.15
N ALA A 179 -0.75 -7.92 -3.44
CA ALA A 179 -1.85 -8.47 -4.24
C ALA A 179 -1.75 -10.00 -4.41
N GLU A 180 -0.54 -10.53 -4.67
CA GLU A 180 -0.30 -11.97 -4.76
C GLU A 180 -0.63 -12.68 -3.45
N ARG A 181 -0.28 -12.06 -2.32
CA ARG A 181 -0.60 -12.60 -1.00
C ARG A 181 -2.09 -12.59 -0.66
N GLY A 182 -2.82 -11.60 -1.17
CA GLY A 182 -4.27 -11.59 -1.12
C GLY A 182 -4.89 -12.82 -1.81
N LYS A 183 -4.27 -13.32 -2.89
CA LYS A 183 -4.76 -14.47 -3.67
C LYS A 183 -4.38 -15.83 -3.05
N VAL A 184 -3.12 -15.99 -2.63
CA VAL A 184 -2.62 -17.27 -2.10
C VAL A 184 -3.36 -17.73 -0.84
N ARG A 185 -3.94 -16.80 -0.07
CA ARG A 185 -4.76 -17.17 1.08
C ARG A 185 -6.17 -17.63 0.67
N THR A 186 -6.79 -16.96 -0.31
CA THR A 186 -8.17 -17.26 -0.74
C THR A 186 -8.32 -18.55 -1.56
N GLU A 187 -7.20 -19.16 -1.98
CA GLU A 187 -7.17 -20.35 -2.83
C GLU A 187 -6.86 -21.65 -2.05
N ASN A 188 -6.67 -21.60 -0.73
CA ASN A 188 -6.46 -22.76 0.15
C ASN A 188 -7.61 -22.97 1.13
#